data_AF-A0A397P9F6-F1
#
_entry.id   AF-A0A397P9F6-F1
#
_cell.length_a   1.000
_cell.length_b   1.000
_cell.length_c   1.000
_cell.angle_alpha   90.00
_cell.angle_beta   90.00
_cell.angle_gamma   90.00
#
_symmetry.space_group_name_H-M   'P 1'
#
loop_
_entity.id
_entity.type
_entity.pdbx_description
1 polymer ?
#
loop_
_entity_poly.entity_id
_entity_poly.type
_entity_poly.pdbx_seq_one_letter_code
_entity_poly.pdbx_strand_id
1 'polypeptide(L)'
;MVTRKTARWAANELALLRAHYPTEGSQVASRLPGRSRHAIQVKAHKLGLETTYRNPAPKPRLQGNALDEAIRLREIERWSFAAIGEHFGICEASACNAVTIALCVRRGYRPAERDERGRLTPAGIERLRYALKKGFKGIDIQLRLGVSAACVSEQRRRYNRELLSRGKAPLPPPGGGEAYSGVKLTTAQRKTVEALFMDGLGTAKAAQRSGVSKTSCIRIRDYLVRRLRRKGQCLPGCDAAGVRHVHAESTRFVTEEQRALLRAMLLDRVPVRRAALDLAIGTSTAYRIRDELAAELARDGRSLPSPKLPGRLRPQVTADPLWPPAGPKEIFAFRHLLITMPFAEAKTHWLDIRREARRVERTEKTNRPLSFEEQLARVAAGEVGITRAFVRHHLEPKIAA
;
A
#
# COMPACT_ATOMS: atom_id res chain seq x y z
N MET A 1 -36.02 12.52 16.35
CA MET A 1 -36.50 13.17 15.10
C MET A 1 -37.69 12.37 14.58
N VAL A 2 -38.90 12.90 14.73
CA VAL A 2 -40.11 12.31 14.14
C VAL A 2 -40.01 12.43 12.62
N THR A 3 -39.99 11.31 11.90
CA THR A 3 -40.00 11.30 10.43
C THR A 3 -41.35 11.79 9.95
N ARG A 4 -41.44 13.09 9.61
CA ARG A 4 -42.62 13.66 8.96
C ARG A 4 -42.89 12.86 7.68
N LYS A 5 -43.98 12.07 7.66
CA LYS A 5 -44.44 11.37 6.45
C LYS A 5 -44.50 12.39 5.32
N THR A 6 -43.86 12.09 4.19
CA THR A 6 -43.93 12.93 3.00
C THR A 6 -45.40 13.10 2.60
N ALA A 7 -45.89 14.34 2.56
CA ALA A 7 -47.26 14.64 2.19
C ALA A 7 -47.61 14.02 0.82
N ARG A 8 -48.81 13.44 0.69
CA ARG A 8 -49.30 12.86 -0.57
C ARG A 8 -49.41 13.97 -1.63
N TRP A 9 -49.04 13.68 -2.89
CA TRP A 9 -49.16 14.65 -3.98
C TRP A 9 -50.63 14.84 -4.35
N ALA A 10 -51.12 16.08 -4.23
CA ALA A 10 -52.47 16.45 -4.64
C ALA A 10 -52.56 16.64 -6.16
N ALA A 11 -53.76 16.47 -6.72
CA ALA A 11 -53.97 16.53 -8.17
C ALA A 11 -53.61 17.90 -8.77
N ASN A 12 -53.89 18.99 -8.05
CA ASN A 12 -53.50 20.36 -8.40
C ASN A 12 -51.97 20.53 -8.45
N GLU A 13 -51.24 19.99 -7.47
CA GLU A 13 -49.77 20.03 -7.45
C GLU A 13 -49.18 19.28 -8.65
N LEU A 14 -49.79 18.16 -9.05
CA LEU A 14 -49.38 17.40 -10.23
C LEU A 14 -49.66 18.13 -11.54
N ALA A 15 -50.81 18.81 -11.64
CA ALA A 15 -51.17 19.62 -12.80
C ALA A 15 -50.17 20.77 -12.97
N LEU A 16 -49.88 21.51 -11.90
CA LEU A 16 -48.87 22.57 -11.88
C LEU A 16 -47.48 22.04 -12.25
N LEU A 17 -47.11 20.88 -11.71
CA LEU A 17 -45.83 20.26 -12.03
C LEU A 17 -45.73 19.90 -13.52
N ARG A 18 -46.78 19.31 -14.12
CA ARG A 18 -46.79 18.97 -15.55
C ARG A 18 -46.71 20.20 -16.45
N ALA A 19 -47.41 21.27 -16.09
CA ALA A 19 -47.48 22.50 -16.88
C ALA A 19 -46.15 23.29 -16.84
N HIS A 20 -45.54 23.45 -15.65
CA HIS A 20 -44.44 24.39 -15.46
C HIS A 20 -43.05 23.75 -15.34
N TYR A 21 -42.96 22.46 -15.02
CA TYR A 21 -41.65 21.79 -14.90
C TYR A 21 -40.84 21.78 -16.21
N PRO A 22 -41.44 21.61 -17.40
CA PRO A 22 -40.67 21.62 -18.65
C PRO A 22 -39.85 22.90 -18.88
N THR A 23 -40.36 24.06 -18.48
CA THR A 23 -39.72 25.37 -18.68
C THR A 23 -38.95 25.87 -17.46
N GLU A 24 -39.47 25.64 -16.24
CA GLU A 24 -38.90 26.18 -14.99
C GLU A 24 -38.07 25.15 -14.18
N GLY A 25 -38.20 23.87 -14.50
CA GLY A 25 -37.52 22.77 -13.80
C GLY A 25 -37.80 22.78 -12.30
N SER A 26 -36.73 22.77 -11.48
CA SER A 26 -36.89 22.79 -10.02
C SER A 26 -37.33 24.14 -9.45
N GLN A 27 -37.41 25.22 -10.26
CA GLN A 27 -37.88 26.53 -9.79
C GLN A 27 -39.41 26.61 -9.65
N VAL A 28 -40.14 25.59 -10.15
CA VAL A 28 -41.56 25.36 -9.84
C VAL A 28 -41.81 25.29 -8.33
N ALA A 29 -40.77 25.07 -7.51
CA ALA A 29 -40.84 25.19 -6.05
C ALA A 29 -41.44 26.50 -5.55
N SER A 30 -41.28 27.60 -6.29
CA SER A 30 -41.93 28.89 -5.99
C SER A 30 -43.46 28.82 -6.06
N ARG A 31 -44.00 27.96 -6.93
CA ARG A 31 -45.44 27.73 -7.16
C ARG A 31 -46.01 26.61 -6.30
N LEU A 32 -45.17 25.85 -5.60
CA LEU A 32 -45.54 24.71 -4.76
C LEU A 32 -45.02 24.89 -3.32
N PRO A 33 -45.55 25.87 -2.57
CA PRO A 33 -45.15 26.10 -1.18
C PRO A 33 -45.46 24.85 -0.36
N GLY A 34 -44.43 24.23 0.24
CA GLY A 34 -44.53 22.97 0.97
C GLY A 34 -43.84 21.79 0.28
N ARG A 35 -43.39 21.94 -0.98
CA ARG A 35 -42.55 20.96 -1.67
C ARG A 35 -41.12 21.45 -1.78
N SER A 36 -40.18 20.65 -1.29
CA SER A 36 -38.75 20.92 -1.52
C SER A 36 -38.39 20.71 -2.99
N ARG A 37 -37.38 21.42 -3.48
CA ARG A 37 -36.82 21.23 -4.84
C ARG A 37 -36.48 19.77 -5.14
N HIS A 38 -35.99 19.04 -4.14
CA HIS A 38 -35.70 17.61 -4.26
C HIS A 38 -36.96 16.77 -4.47
N ALA A 39 -38.02 17.01 -3.68
CA ALA A 39 -39.29 16.29 -3.83
C ALA A 39 -39.89 16.50 -5.23
N ILE A 40 -39.81 17.73 -5.74
CA ILE A 40 -40.25 18.11 -7.10
C ILE A 40 -39.47 17.32 -8.16
N GLN A 41 -38.14 17.31 -8.09
CA GLN A 41 -37.30 16.55 -9.03
C GLN A 41 -37.60 15.05 -9.01
N VAL A 42 -37.73 14.45 -7.82
CA VAL A 42 -38.06 13.03 -7.67
C VAL A 42 -39.44 12.72 -8.27
N LYS A 43 -40.43 13.59 -8.05
CA LYS A 43 -41.77 13.39 -8.59
C LYS A 43 -41.81 13.58 -10.11
N ALA A 44 -41.15 14.61 -10.63
CA ALA A 44 -41.04 14.86 -12.07
C ALA A 44 -40.36 13.67 -12.78
N HIS A 45 -39.28 13.13 -12.22
CA HIS A 45 -38.66 11.91 -12.73
C HIS A 45 -39.62 10.71 -12.74
N LYS A 46 -40.40 10.51 -11.66
CA LYS A 46 -41.42 9.45 -11.61
C LYS A 46 -42.55 9.63 -12.64
N LEU A 47 -42.79 10.85 -13.08
CA LEU A 47 -43.78 11.19 -14.10
C LEU A 47 -43.18 11.24 -15.52
N GLY A 48 -41.88 10.99 -15.68
CA GLY A 48 -41.20 11.07 -16.98
C GLY A 48 -41.10 12.50 -17.54
N LEU A 49 -41.18 13.53 -16.70
CA LEU A 49 -41.10 14.91 -17.14
C LEU A 49 -39.63 15.34 -17.36
N GLU A 50 -39.36 15.87 -18.54
CA GLU A 50 -38.09 16.50 -18.88
C GLU A 50 -38.16 18.01 -18.71
N THR A 51 -37.01 18.68 -18.60
CA THR A 51 -36.94 20.13 -18.46
C THR A 51 -35.78 20.69 -19.28
N THR A 52 -36.02 21.83 -19.94
CA THR A 52 -34.98 22.60 -20.63
C THR A 52 -34.21 23.50 -19.66
N TYR A 53 -34.78 23.75 -18.46
CA TYR A 53 -34.15 24.54 -17.42
C TYR A 53 -32.88 23.87 -16.91
N ARG A 54 -31.75 24.61 -16.96
CA ARG A 54 -30.46 24.13 -16.49
C ARG A 54 -30.05 24.86 -15.23
N ASN A 55 -30.14 24.18 -14.10
CA ASN A 55 -29.54 24.64 -12.85
C ASN A 55 -28.03 24.88 -13.02
N PRO A 56 -27.48 25.98 -12.46
CA PRO A 56 -26.04 26.17 -12.36
C PRO A 56 -25.43 25.11 -11.43
N ALA A 57 -24.15 24.82 -11.62
CA ALA A 57 -23.42 23.92 -10.72
C ALA A 57 -23.39 24.51 -9.29
N PRO A 58 -23.57 23.69 -8.24
CA PRO A 58 -23.38 24.14 -6.87
C PRO A 58 -21.98 24.70 -6.68
N LYS A 59 -21.87 25.88 -6.04
CA LYS A 59 -20.56 26.44 -5.68
C LYS A 59 -19.89 25.54 -4.63
N PRO A 60 -18.60 25.21 -4.79
CA PRO A 60 -17.88 24.40 -3.81
C PRO A 60 -17.75 25.15 -2.47
N ARG A 61 -17.91 24.43 -1.36
CA ARG A 61 -17.76 25.02 -0.01
C ARG A 61 -16.32 25.39 0.33
N LEU A 62 -15.35 24.74 -0.32
CA LEU A 62 -13.92 24.95 -0.14
C LEU A 62 -13.34 25.48 -1.46
N GLN A 63 -12.89 26.73 -1.46
CA GLN A 63 -12.45 27.48 -2.64
C GLN A 63 -11.50 28.63 -2.24
N GLY A 64 -10.74 29.16 -3.21
CA GLY A 64 -9.77 30.24 -2.99
C GLY A 64 -8.71 29.89 -1.94
N ASN A 65 -8.33 30.86 -1.11
CA ASN A 65 -7.29 30.71 -0.09
C ASN A 65 -7.52 29.52 0.85
N ALA A 66 -8.78 29.22 1.20
CA ALA A 66 -9.12 28.09 2.05
C ALA A 66 -8.81 26.74 1.38
N LEU A 67 -8.99 26.66 0.05
CA LEU A 67 -8.62 25.48 -0.72
C LEU A 67 -7.11 25.34 -0.83
N ASP A 68 -6.38 26.45 -1.03
CA ASP A 68 -4.93 26.44 -1.07
C ASP A 68 -4.33 25.98 0.27
N GLU A 69 -4.90 26.44 1.39
CA GLU A 69 -4.51 25.99 2.72
C GLU A 69 -4.84 24.51 2.93
N ALA A 70 -6.01 24.03 2.51
CA ALA A 70 -6.35 22.61 2.58
C ALA A 70 -5.39 21.72 1.76
N ILE A 71 -4.89 22.23 0.62
CA ILE A 71 -3.88 21.55 -0.18
C ILE A 71 -2.53 21.52 0.56
N ARG A 72 -2.11 22.65 1.16
CA ARG A 72 -0.88 22.73 1.96
C ARG A 72 -0.91 21.73 3.12
N LEU A 73 -1.98 21.71 3.90
CA LEU A 73 -2.20 20.77 5.01
C LEU A 73 -2.14 19.31 4.52
N ARG A 74 -2.65 19.04 3.32
CA ARG A 74 -2.60 17.70 2.74
C ARG A 74 -1.21 17.28 2.25
N GLU A 75 -0.53 18.13 1.48
CA GLU A 75 0.70 17.72 0.79
C GLU A 75 1.93 17.87 1.68
N ILE A 76 1.98 18.90 2.52
CA ILE A 76 3.11 19.20 3.40
C ILE A 76 2.93 18.50 4.76
N GLU A 77 1.85 18.82 5.47
CA GLU A 77 1.63 18.30 6.83
C GLU A 77 1.03 16.89 6.87
N ARG A 78 0.68 16.34 5.70
CA ARG A 78 0.14 14.97 5.56
C ARG A 78 -1.16 14.73 6.32
N TRP A 79 -1.99 15.76 6.50
CA TRP A 79 -3.28 15.63 7.16
C TRP A 79 -4.22 14.68 6.40
N SER A 80 -5.04 13.96 7.15
CA SER A 80 -6.13 13.15 6.59
C SER A 80 -7.26 14.04 6.06
N PHE A 81 -8.06 13.54 5.11
CA PHE A 81 -9.22 14.29 4.64
C PHE A 81 -10.29 14.49 5.74
N ALA A 82 -10.33 13.61 6.73
CA ALA A 82 -11.21 13.76 7.89
C ALA A 82 -10.79 14.97 8.74
N ALA A 83 -9.49 15.07 9.06
CA ALA A 83 -8.94 16.20 9.81
C ALA A 83 -9.10 17.53 9.06
N ILE A 84 -8.87 17.53 7.74
CA ILE A 84 -9.12 18.71 6.89
C ILE A 84 -10.61 19.07 6.92
N GLY A 85 -11.50 18.08 6.79
CA GLY A 85 -12.95 18.32 6.87
C GLY A 85 -13.36 18.98 8.19
N GLU A 86 -12.88 18.45 9.31
CA GLU A 86 -13.14 18.99 10.64
C GLU A 86 -12.63 20.43 10.78
N HIS A 87 -11.39 20.70 10.34
CA HIS A 87 -10.78 22.03 10.40
C HIS A 87 -11.57 23.09 9.63
N PHE A 88 -12.09 22.74 8.45
CA PHE A 88 -12.87 23.67 7.62
C PHE A 88 -14.39 23.57 7.84
N GLY A 89 -14.87 22.80 8.81
CA GLY A 89 -16.30 22.61 9.07
C GLY A 89 -17.08 21.98 7.91
N ILE A 90 -16.44 21.14 7.11
CA ILE A 90 -17.03 20.44 5.96
C ILE A 90 -16.90 18.92 6.10
N CYS A 91 -17.72 18.15 5.39
CA CYS A 91 -17.58 16.70 5.43
C CYS A 91 -16.32 16.23 4.71
N GLU A 92 -15.75 15.10 5.17
CA GLU A 92 -14.55 14.47 4.59
C GLU A 92 -14.67 14.31 3.06
N ALA A 93 -15.83 13.88 2.57
CA ALA A 93 -16.05 13.68 1.14
C ALA A 93 -15.97 15.00 0.35
N SER A 94 -16.44 16.11 0.91
CA SER A 94 -16.31 17.43 0.29
C SER A 94 -14.86 17.90 0.27
N ALA A 95 -14.13 17.76 1.39
CA ALA A 95 -12.71 18.08 1.47
C ALA A 95 -11.89 17.24 0.47
N CYS A 96 -12.12 15.92 0.45
CA CYS A 96 -11.47 15.00 -0.46
C CYS A 96 -11.69 15.36 -1.93
N ASN A 97 -12.95 15.60 -2.34
CA ASN A 97 -13.25 15.97 -3.72
C ASN A 97 -12.61 17.32 -4.10
N ALA A 98 -12.73 18.34 -3.25
CA ALA A 98 -12.19 19.67 -3.54
C ALA A 98 -10.67 19.64 -3.71
N VAL A 99 -9.95 19.04 -2.74
CA VAL A 99 -8.48 18.91 -2.80
C VAL A 99 -8.05 18.05 -3.99
N THR A 100 -8.66 16.88 -4.20
CA THR A 100 -8.28 15.98 -5.30
C THR A 100 -8.48 16.61 -6.68
N ILE A 101 -9.56 17.37 -6.86
CA ILE A 101 -9.82 18.09 -8.11
C ILE A 101 -8.77 19.19 -8.32
N ALA A 102 -8.46 19.98 -7.29
CA ALA A 102 -7.48 21.06 -7.37
C ALA A 102 -6.05 20.54 -7.64
N LEU A 103 -5.72 19.36 -7.11
CA LEU A 103 -4.43 18.70 -7.36
C LEU A 103 -4.22 18.30 -8.82
N CYS A 104 -5.27 18.22 -9.65
CA CYS A 104 -5.13 17.92 -11.07
C CYS A 104 -4.19 18.90 -11.77
N VAL A 105 -4.51 20.19 -11.68
CA VAL A 105 -3.71 21.24 -12.34
C VAL A 105 -2.34 21.37 -11.69
N ARG A 106 -2.26 21.33 -10.35
CA ARG A 106 -1.00 21.44 -9.61
C ARG A 106 0.00 20.32 -9.93
N ARG A 107 -0.48 19.14 -10.31
CA ARG A 107 0.36 18.00 -10.74
C ARG A 107 0.67 18.01 -12.24
N GLY A 108 0.32 19.09 -12.95
CA GLY A 108 0.55 19.23 -14.38
C GLY A 108 -0.43 18.45 -15.26
N TYR A 109 -1.54 17.94 -14.70
CA TYR A 109 -2.58 17.29 -15.51
C TYR A 109 -3.59 18.30 -16.04
N ARG A 110 -4.01 18.11 -17.29
CA ARG A 110 -5.06 18.91 -17.92
C ARG A 110 -6.45 18.43 -17.46
N PRO A 111 -7.27 19.26 -16.79
CA PRO A 111 -8.63 18.90 -16.42
C PRO A 111 -9.49 18.51 -17.63
N ALA A 112 -10.57 17.76 -17.39
CA ALA A 112 -11.58 17.50 -18.41
C ALA A 112 -12.34 18.78 -18.74
N GLU A 113 -12.57 18.98 -20.03
CA GLU A 113 -13.18 20.20 -20.57
C GLU A 113 -14.61 20.37 -20.05
N ARG A 114 -14.93 21.62 -19.69
CA ARG A 114 -16.22 22.02 -19.14
C ARG A 114 -16.80 23.20 -19.90
N ASP A 115 -18.12 23.27 -19.98
CA ASP A 115 -18.85 24.43 -20.48
C ASP A 115 -18.81 25.59 -19.47
N GLU A 116 -19.31 26.76 -19.87
CA GLU A 116 -19.41 27.96 -19.03
C GLU A 116 -20.21 27.74 -17.74
N ARG A 117 -21.06 26.71 -17.71
CA ARG A 117 -21.91 26.33 -16.58
C ARG A 117 -21.27 25.25 -15.70
N GLY A 118 -20.03 24.84 -16.02
CA GLY A 118 -19.22 23.88 -15.28
C GLY A 118 -19.54 22.40 -15.55
N ARG A 119 -20.37 22.07 -16.56
CA ARG A 119 -20.66 20.69 -16.95
C ARG A 119 -19.63 20.17 -17.94
N LEU A 120 -19.36 18.87 -17.96
CA LEU A 120 -18.41 18.29 -18.91
C LEU A 120 -18.89 18.44 -20.37
N THR A 121 -18.01 18.90 -21.25
CA THR A 121 -18.25 18.92 -22.70
C THR A 121 -18.21 17.49 -23.27
N PRO A 122 -18.70 17.25 -24.50
CA PRO A 122 -18.57 15.94 -25.15
C PRO A 122 -17.13 15.44 -25.20
N ALA A 123 -16.16 16.31 -25.52
CA ALA A 123 -14.75 15.97 -25.53
C ALA A 123 -14.21 15.66 -24.12
N GLY A 124 -14.65 16.38 -23.08
CA GLY A 124 -14.36 16.05 -21.68
C GLY A 124 -14.92 14.68 -21.26
N ILE A 125 -16.12 14.34 -21.72
CA ILE A 125 -16.75 13.03 -21.48
C ILE A 125 -15.96 11.92 -22.18
N GLU A 126 -15.54 12.11 -23.43
CA GLU A 126 -14.75 11.12 -24.18
C GLU A 126 -13.39 10.83 -23.51
N ARG A 127 -12.68 11.86 -23.02
CA ARG A 127 -11.45 11.64 -22.23
C ARG A 127 -11.70 10.81 -20.97
N LEU A 128 -12.81 11.06 -20.28
CA LEU A 128 -13.20 10.27 -19.10
C LEU A 128 -13.54 8.83 -19.49
N ARG A 129 -14.31 8.63 -20.57
CA ARG A 129 -14.65 7.30 -21.11
C ARG A 129 -13.40 6.53 -21.54
N TYR A 130 -12.43 7.20 -22.14
CA TYR A 130 -11.14 6.61 -22.48
C TYR A 130 -10.41 6.08 -21.24
N ALA A 131 -10.31 6.89 -20.19
CA ALA A 131 -9.68 6.47 -18.94
C ALA A 131 -10.41 5.28 -18.27
N LEU A 132 -11.75 5.27 -18.35
CA LEU A 132 -12.57 4.14 -17.89
C LEU A 132 -12.31 2.87 -18.71
N LYS A 133 -12.22 2.99 -20.04
CA LYS A 133 -11.93 1.87 -20.97
C LYS A 133 -10.53 1.30 -20.74
N LYS A 134 -9.55 2.15 -20.40
CA LYS A 134 -8.21 1.73 -19.98
C LYS A 134 -8.16 1.12 -18.58
N GLY A 135 -9.28 1.06 -17.86
CA GLY A 135 -9.35 0.43 -16.54
C GLY A 135 -8.66 1.23 -15.44
N PHE A 136 -8.49 2.55 -15.57
CA PHE A 136 -7.85 3.35 -14.53
C PHE A 136 -8.62 3.29 -13.19
N LYS A 137 -7.90 3.43 -12.07
CA LYS A 137 -8.52 3.49 -10.73
C LYS A 137 -9.34 4.78 -10.63
N GLY A 138 -10.44 4.73 -9.87
CA GLY A 138 -11.33 5.88 -9.75
C GLY A 138 -10.63 7.12 -9.19
N ILE A 139 -9.64 6.96 -8.31
CA ILE A 139 -8.86 8.07 -7.77
C ILE A 139 -7.90 8.67 -8.81
N ASP A 140 -7.30 7.84 -9.66
CA ASP A 140 -6.39 8.30 -10.72
C ASP A 140 -7.16 9.12 -11.76
N ILE A 141 -8.40 8.72 -12.08
CA ILE A 141 -9.26 9.47 -12.98
C ILE A 141 -9.59 10.86 -12.38
N GLN A 142 -9.88 10.93 -11.08
CA GLN A 142 -10.16 12.22 -10.41
C GLN A 142 -8.93 13.13 -10.45
N LEU A 143 -7.75 12.60 -10.11
CA LEU A 143 -6.49 13.35 -10.10
C LEU A 143 -6.05 13.78 -11.51
N ARG A 144 -6.27 12.96 -12.54
CA ARG A 144 -5.82 13.27 -13.91
C ARG A 144 -6.78 14.15 -14.69
N LEU A 145 -8.07 14.12 -14.34
CA LEU A 145 -9.13 14.83 -15.10
C LEU A 145 -9.81 15.93 -14.30
N GLY A 146 -9.49 16.15 -13.03
CA GLY A 146 -10.12 17.21 -12.23
C GLY A 146 -11.63 17.03 -12.10
N VAL A 147 -12.07 15.79 -11.91
CA VAL A 147 -13.48 15.42 -11.75
C VAL A 147 -13.73 14.80 -10.37
N SER A 148 -14.97 14.85 -9.90
CA SER A 148 -15.34 14.26 -8.61
C SER A 148 -15.52 12.75 -8.69
N ALA A 149 -15.40 12.06 -7.55
CA ALA A 149 -15.67 10.61 -7.45
C ALA A 149 -17.09 10.25 -7.94
N ALA A 150 -18.06 11.12 -7.66
CA ALA A 150 -19.45 10.97 -8.09
C ALA A 150 -19.57 11.02 -9.62
N CYS A 151 -18.89 11.98 -10.26
CA CYS A 151 -18.86 12.12 -11.71
C CYS A 151 -18.26 10.86 -12.38
N VAL A 152 -17.13 10.35 -11.88
CA VAL A 152 -16.51 9.11 -12.40
C VAL A 152 -17.48 7.93 -12.29
N SER A 153 -18.12 7.78 -11.13
CA SER A 153 -19.06 6.69 -10.86
C SER A 153 -20.31 6.78 -11.75
N GLU A 154 -20.83 7.98 -11.95
CA GLU A 154 -21.97 8.23 -12.81
C GLU A 154 -21.66 7.93 -14.28
N GLN A 155 -20.54 8.47 -14.80
CA GLN A 155 -20.15 8.24 -16.18
C GLN A 155 -19.84 6.77 -16.46
N ARG A 156 -19.25 6.04 -15.49
CA ARG A 156 -19.09 4.58 -15.60
C ARG A 156 -20.43 3.86 -15.74
N ARG A 157 -21.45 4.21 -14.94
CA ARG A 157 -22.79 3.61 -15.04
C ARG A 157 -23.45 3.92 -16.37
N ARG A 158 -23.40 5.19 -16.81
CA ARG A 158 -23.98 5.63 -18.09
C ARG A 158 -23.32 4.91 -19.25
N TYR A 159 -22.00 4.86 -19.28
CA TYR A 159 -21.25 4.25 -20.38
C TYR A 159 -21.43 2.72 -20.40
N ASN A 160 -21.44 2.04 -19.25
CA ASN A 160 -21.81 0.62 -19.20
C ASN A 160 -23.20 0.34 -19.76
N ARG A 161 -24.20 1.18 -19.45
CA ARG A 161 -25.55 1.03 -19.99
C ARG A 161 -25.56 1.17 -21.52
N GLU A 162 -24.82 2.14 -22.05
CA GLU A 162 -24.67 2.35 -23.50
C GLU A 162 -23.95 1.18 -24.19
N LEU A 163 -22.91 0.63 -23.56
CA LEU A 163 -22.21 -0.55 -24.09
C LEU A 163 -23.15 -1.76 -24.14
N LEU A 164 -23.89 -2.00 -23.06
CA LEU A 164 -24.87 -3.09 -22.99
C LEU A 164 -25.98 -2.93 -24.05
N SER A 165 -26.53 -1.71 -24.23
CA SER A 165 -27.54 -1.48 -25.26
C SER A 165 -27.01 -1.67 -26.69
N ARG A 166 -25.69 -1.61 -26.88
CA ARG A 166 -25.00 -1.85 -28.15
C ARG A 166 -24.49 -3.31 -28.28
N GLY A 167 -24.84 -4.20 -27.36
CA GLY A 167 -24.36 -5.58 -27.34
C GLY A 167 -22.86 -5.73 -27.05
N LYS A 168 -22.21 -4.70 -26.50
CA LYS A 168 -20.77 -4.70 -26.19
C LYS A 168 -20.51 -5.10 -24.75
N ALA A 169 -19.35 -5.70 -24.51
CA ALA A 169 -18.89 -6.03 -23.17
C ALA A 169 -18.81 -4.78 -22.27
N PRO A 170 -19.10 -4.91 -20.97
CA PRO A 170 -19.01 -3.81 -20.02
C PRO A 170 -17.54 -3.36 -19.83
N LEU A 171 -17.38 -2.17 -19.27
CA LEU A 171 -16.06 -1.63 -18.94
C LEU A 171 -15.28 -2.54 -17.99
N PRO A 172 -13.94 -2.60 -18.13
CA PRO A 172 -13.11 -3.35 -17.21
C PRO A 172 -13.24 -2.83 -15.77
N PRO A 173 -12.99 -3.69 -14.77
CA PRO A 173 -12.99 -3.28 -13.38
C PRO A 173 -11.97 -2.14 -13.15
N PRO A 174 -12.25 -1.18 -12.24
CA PRO A 174 -11.28 -0.16 -11.90
C PRO A 174 -9.95 -0.76 -11.43
N GLY A 175 -8.83 -0.21 -11.88
CA GLY A 175 -7.49 -0.72 -11.57
C GLY A 175 -7.13 -2.02 -12.31
N GLY A 176 -7.80 -2.36 -13.41
CA GLY A 176 -7.50 -3.57 -14.18
C GLY A 176 -7.78 -4.89 -13.44
N GLY A 177 -8.56 -4.85 -12.35
CA GLY A 177 -8.83 -6.01 -11.51
C GLY A 177 -7.90 -6.15 -10.29
N GLU A 178 -6.92 -5.25 -10.14
CA GLU A 178 -6.09 -5.21 -8.94
C GLU A 178 -6.94 -4.96 -7.68
N ALA A 179 -6.64 -5.69 -6.62
CA ALA A 179 -7.26 -5.47 -5.33
C ALA A 179 -6.68 -4.22 -4.65
N TYR A 180 -7.43 -3.12 -4.65
CA TYR A 180 -7.09 -1.90 -3.90
C TYR A 180 -8.20 -1.52 -2.92
N SER A 181 -7.93 -0.55 -2.05
CA SER A 181 -8.81 -0.15 -0.95
C SER A 181 -10.21 0.32 -1.38
N GLY A 182 -10.36 0.76 -2.64
CA GLY A 182 -11.63 1.23 -3.21
C GLY A 182 -12.47 0.15 -3.89
N VAL A 183 -11.99 -1.10 -3.99
CA VAL A 183 -12.79 -2.21 -4.53
C VAL A 183 -13.86 -2.61 -3.51
N LYS A 184 -15.11 -2.77 -3.98
CA LYS A 184 -16.20 -3.27 -3.13
C LYS A 184 -15.99 -4.75 -2.84
N LEU A 185 -15.94 -5.09 -1.56
CA LEU A 185 -15.81 -6.48 -1.11
C LEU A 185 -17.17 -7.14 -0.93
N THR A 186 -17.29 -8.36 -1.45
CA THR A 186 -18.46 -9.21 -1.26
C THR A 186 -18.53 -9.71 0.19
N THR A 187 -19.71 -10.15 0.63
CA THR A 187 -19.89 -10.73 1.97
C THR A 187 -19.04 -11.99 2.16
N ALA A 188 -18.91 -12.81 1.12
CA ALA A 188 -18.06 -14.00 1.13
C ALA A 188 -16.58 -13.63 1.36
N GLN A 189 -16.05 -12.69 0.59
CA GLN A 189 -14.67 -12.22 0.75
C GLN A 189 -14.40 -11.68 2.16
N ARG A 190 -15.35 -10.92 2.74
CA ARG A 190 -15.22 -10.43 4.11
C ARG A 190 -15.16 -11.57 5.12
N LYS A 191 -16.05 -12.57 4.99
CA LYS A 191 -16.05 -13.76 5.85
C LYS A 191 -14.73 -14.54 5.74
N THR A 192 -14.20 -14.72 4.53
CA THR A 192 -12.89 -15.37 4.33
C THR A 192 -11.78 -14.60 5.06
N VAL A 193 -11.74 -13.28 4.93
CA VAL A 193 -10.74 -12.45 5.63
C VAL A 193 -10.89 -12.53 7.15
N GLU A 194 -12.13 -12.50 7.66
CA GLU A 194 -12.41 -12.66 9.08
C GLU A 194 -11.97 -14.04 9.60
N ALA A 195 -12.24 -15.12 8.86
CA ALA A 195 -11.80 -16.47 9.19
C ALA A 195 -10.26 -16.53 9.29
N LEU A 196 -9.54 -15.97 8.33
CA LEU A 196 -8.08 -15.91 8.38
C LEU A 196 -7.55 -15.17 9.64
N PHE A 197 -8.25 -14.14 10.12
CA PHE A 197 -7.90 -13.49 11.38
C PHE A 197 -8.21 -14.36 12.60
N MET A 198 -9.30 -15.13 12.57
CA MET A 198 -9.62 -16.13 13.58
C MET A 198 -8.65 -17.32 13.56
N ASP A 199 -7.97 -17.59 12.44
CA ASP A 199 -6.86 -18.56 12.38
C ASP A 199 -5.54 -17.97 12.94
N GLY A 200 -5.56 -16.75 13.50
CA GLY A 200 -4.40 -16.08 14.07
C GLY A 200 -3.47 -15.40 13.05
N LEU A 201 -3.83 -15.40 11.76
CA LEU A 201 -2.98 -14.77 10.74
C LEU A 201 -2.92 -13.25 10.92
N GLY A 202 -1.75 -12.68 10.66
CA GLY A 202 -1.56 -11.22 10.64
C GLY A 202 -2.11 -10.60 9.36
N THR A 203 -2.35 -9.29 9.38
CA THR A 203 -2.94 -8.54 8.25
C THR A 203 -2.22 -8.76 6.92
N ALA A 204 -0.89 -8.85 6.91
CA ALA A 204 -0.12 -9.08 5.68
C ALA A 204 -0.40 -10.47 5.07
N LYS A 205 -0.36 -11.53 5.89
CA LYS A 205 -0.66 -12.90 5.45
C LYS A 205 -2.13 -13.04 5.05
N ALA A 206 -3.04 -12.42 5.80
CA ALA A 206 -4.47 -12.41 5.47
C ALA A 206 -4.73 -11.74 4.12
N ALA A 207 -4.10 -10.59 3.82
CA ALA A 207 -4.21 -9.92 2.54
C ALA A 207 -3.69 -10.78 1.38
N GLN A 208 -2.52 -11.40 1.56
CA GLN A 208 -1.94 -12.29 0.55
C GLN A 208 -2.83 -13.50 0.26
N ARG A 209 -3.36 -14.18 1.30
CA ARG A 209 -4.19 -15.39 1.13
C ARG A 209 -5.59 -15.10 0.61
N SER A 210 -6.18 -13.96 0.98
CA SER A 210 -7.53 -13.59 0.53
C SER A 210 -7.57 -12.86 -0.80
N GLY A 211 -6.42 -12.41 -1.32
CA GLY A 211 -6.35 -11.53 -2.49
C GLY A 211 -6.99 -10.14 -2.25
N VAL A 212 -7.30 -9.79 -0.99
CA VAL A 212 -7.91 -8.50 -0.62
C VAL A 212 -6.81 -7.51 -0.27
N SER A 213 -7.01 -6.23 -0.63
CA SER A 213 -6.03 -5.19 -0.32
C SER A 213 -5.74 -5.08 1.19
N LYS A 214 -4.47 -4.85 1.54
CA LYS A 214 -4.01 -4.70 2.93
C LYS A 214 -4.85 -3.69 3.72
N THR A 215 -5.15 -2.53 3.14
CA THR A 215 -5.96 -1.49 3.78
C THR A 215 -7.39 -1.93 4.05
N SER A 216 -7.98 -2.75 3.17
CA SER A 216 -9.30 -3.33 3.42
C SER A 216 -9.24 -4.40 4.52
N CYS A 217 -8.20 -5.23 4.56
CA CYS A 217 -7.99 -6.18 5.66
C CYS A 217 -7.82 -5.48 7.01
N ILE A 218 -7.12 -4.34 7.08
CA ILE A 218 -7.01 -3.52 8.31
C ILE A 218 -8.41 -3.10 8.78
N ARG A 219 -9.20 -2.50 7.90
CA ARG A 219 -10.57 -2.08 8.24
C ARG A 219 -11.42 -3.25 8.72
N ILE A 220 -11.37 -4.39 8.03
CA ILE A 220 -12.09 -5.60 8.44
C ILE A 220 -11.65 -6.05 9.84
N ARG A 221 -10.34 -6.07 10.11
CA ARG A 221 -9.80 -6.39 11.43
C ARG A 221 -10.32 -5.43 12.50
N ASP A 222 -10.33 -4.12 12.27
CA ASP A 222 -10.80 -3.13 13.24
C ASP A 222 -12.30 -3.28 13.56
N TYR A 223 -13.11 -3.64 12.55
CA TYR A 223 -14.52 -3.99 12.78
C TYR A 223 -14.66 -5.29 13.56
N LEU A 224 -13.87 -6.31 13.22
CA LEU A 224 -13.89 -7.62 13.88
C LEU A 224 -13.49 -7.50 15.35
N VAL A 225 -12.39 -6.81 15.66
CA VAL A 225 -11.92 -6.55 17.04
C VAL A 225 -13.00 -5.83 17.84
N ARG A 226 -13.58 -4.75 17.30
CA ARG A 226 -14.69 -4.04 17.98
C ARG A 226 -15.90 -4.94 18.22
N ARG A 227 -16.23 -5.82 17.28
CA ARG A 227 -17.35 -6.76 17.40
C ARG A 227 -17.07 -7.84 18.46
N LEU A 228 -15.86 -8.40 18.49
CA LEU A 228 -15.45 -9.40 19.47
C LEU A 228 -15.36 -8.81 20.88
N ARG A 229 -14.81 -7.60 21.01
CA ARG A 229 -14.74 -6.88 22.29
C ARG A 229 -16.10 -6.71 22.95
N ARG A 230 -17.15 -6.38 22.18
CA ARG A 230 -18.53 -6.28 22.70
C ARG A 230 -19.09 -7.61 23.21
N LYS A 231 -18.55 -8.74 22.75
CA LYS A 231 -18.90 -10.09 23.18
C LYS A 231 -17.97 -10.63 24.28
N GLY A 232 -17.05 -9.82 24.79
CA GLY A 232 -16.02 -10.28 25.74
C GLY A 232 -14.97 -11.21 25.12
N GLN A 233 -14.88 -11.28 23.79
CA GLN A 233 -13.93 -12.13 23.07
C GLN A 233 -12.79 -11.29 22.48
N CYS A 234 -11.65 -11.92 22.22
CA CYS A 234 -10.52 -11.32 21.51
C CYS A 234 -10.12 -12.14 20.29
N LEU A 235 -9.32 -11.54 19.40
CA LEU A 235 -8.68 -12.29 18.33
C LEU A 235 -7.62 -13.23 18.92
N PRO A 236 -7.41 -14.42 18.33
CA PRO A 236 -6.37 -15.32 18.81
C PRO A 236 -4.99 -14.65 18.84
N GLY A 237 -4.34 -14.77 20.00
CA GLY A 237 -3.05 -14.15 20.29
C GLY A 237 -3.07 -12.62 20.44
N CYS A 238 -4.25 -12.00 20.55
CA CYS A 238 -4.41 -10.57 20.76
C CYS A 238 -5.17 -10.27 22.05
N ASP A 239 -4.97 -9.08 22.61
CA ASP A 239 -5.80 -8.55 23.70
C ASP A 239 -7.15 -8.03 23.19
N ALA A 240 -7.98 -7.52 24.12
CA ALA A 240 -9.28 -6.92 23.82
C ALA A 240 -9.20 -5.64 22.97
N ALA A 241 -8.04 -4.97 22.91
CA ALA A 241 -7.78 -3.83 22.02
C ALA A 241 -7.33 -4.28 20.62
N GLY A 242 -7.12 -5.59 20.42
CA GLY A 242 -6.62 -6.15 19.17
C GLY A 242 -5.11 -6.00 18.99
N VAL A 243 -4.37 -5.62 20.03
CA VAL A 243 -2.91 -5.62 20.06
C VAL A 243 -2.45 -7.06 20.21
N ARG A 244 -1.51 -7.47 19.37
CA ARG A 244 -1.05 -8.86 19.32
C ARG A 244 0.07 -9.06 20.34
N HIS A 245 -0.18 -9.90 21.34
CA HIS A 245 0.80 -10.26 22.39
C HIS A 245 1.43 -11.62 22.15
N VAL A 246 0.67 -12.57 21.60
CA VAL A 246 1.17 -13.88 21.22
C VAL A 246 1.46 -13.87 19.74
N HIS A 247 2.73 -13.97 19.38
CA HIS A 247 3.13 -14.34 18.03
C HIS A 247 3.27 -15.86 18.01
N ALA A 248 2.61 -16.52 17.06
CA ALA A 248 2.93 -17.93 16.79
C ALA A 248 4.44 -18.03 16.56
N GLU A 249 5.08 -19.03 17.17
CA GLU A 249 6.50 -19.30 16.99
C GLU A 249 6.82 -19.23 15.50
N SER A 250 7.67 -18.27 15.17
CA SER A 250 8.09 -18.01 13.80
C SER A 250 9.58 -18.02 13.79
N THR A 251 10.17 -18.12 12.60
CA THR A 251 11.61 -18.07 12.36
C THR A 251 12.26 -16.75 12.78
N ARG A 252 11.49 -15.83 13.37
CA ARG A 252 11.93 -14.58 13.97
C ARG A 252 12.16 -14.67 15.48
N PHE A 253 11.73 -15.74 16.14
CA PHE A 253 11.95 -15.94 17.57
C PHE A 253 13.41 -16.25 17.86
N VAL A 254 13.87 -15.73 19.00
CA VAL A 254 15.16 -16.10 19.57
C VAL A 254 14.91 -17.33 20.42
N THR A 255 15.57 -18.45 20.09
CA THR A 255 15.41 -19.72 20.82
C THR A 255 15.86 -19.56 22.27
N GLU A 256 15.37 -20.42 23.17
CA GLU A 256 15.80 -20.39 24.57
C GLU A 256 17.32 -20.65 24.70
N GLU A 257 17.88 -21.50 23.84
CA GLU A 257 19.33 -21.68 23.72
C GLU A 257 20.06 -20.38 23.37
N GLN A 258 19.60 -19.65 22.35
CA GLN A 258 20.17 -18.35 21.98
C GLN A 258 20.05 -17.32 23.11
N ARG A 259 18.95 -17.33 23.88
CA ARG A 259 18.78 -16.47 25.05
C ARG A 259 19.78 -16.81 26.15
N ALA A 260 19.96 -18.10 26.44
CA ALA A 260 20.92 -18.57 27.43
C ALA A 260 22.36 -18.18 27.03
N LEU A 261 22.73 -18.40 25.77
CA LEU A 261 24.04 -17.99 25.23
C LEU A 261 24.23 -16.47 25.30
N LEU A 262 23.21 -15.68 24.94
CA LEU A 262 23.29 -14.21 25.03
C LEU A 262 23.51 -13.77 26.48
N ARG A 263 22.74 -14.32 27.43
CA ARG A 263 22.87 -14.01 28.85
C ARG A 263 24.25 -14.37 29.38
N ALA A 264 24.80 -15.54 29.00
CA ALA A 264 26.16 -15.94 29.34
C ALA A 264 27.21 -14.96 28.81
N MET A 265 27.12 -14.55 27.53
CA MET A 265 28.03 -13.57 26.93
C MET A 265 27.96 -12.20 27.61
N LEU A 266 26.76 -11.76 28.04
CA LEU A 266 26.58 -10.50 28.77
C LEU A 266 27.23 -10.56 30.17
N LEU A 267 27.12 -11.70 30.86
CA LEU A 267 27.79 -11.92 32.15
C LEU A 267 29.32 -11.97 31.99
N ASP A 268 29.83 -12.50 30.88
CA ASP A 268 31.25 -12.43 30.49
C ASP A 268 31.68 -11.04 29.97
N ARG A 269 30.81 -10.03 30.13
CA ARG A 269 31.08 -8.62 29.83
C ARG A 269 31.29 -8.37 28.33
N VAL A 270 30.79 -9.22 27.44
CA VAL A 270 30.79 -8.97 26.00
C VAL A 270 29.79 -7.85 25.67
N PRO A 271 30.15 -6.85 24.84
CA PRO A 271 29.21 -5.80 24.45
C PRO A 271 27.96 -6.37 23.76
N VAL A 272 26.78 -5.87 24.15
CA VAL A 272 25.45 -6.34 23.68
C VAL A 272 25.37 -6.44 22.15
N ARG A 273 25.86 -5.41 21.44
CA ARG A 273 25.86 -5.40 19.97
C ARG A 273 26.68 -6.55 19.37
N ARG A 274 27.83 -6.86 19.96
CA ARG A 274 28.71 -7.94 19.50
C ARG A 274 28.08 -9.30 19.78
N ALA A 275 27.60 -9.51 21.00
CA ALA A 275 26.90 -10.75 21.35
C ALA A 275 25.64 -10.96 20.50
N ALA A 276 24.88 -9.90 20.20
CA ALA A 276 23.72 -9.97 19.32
C ALA A 276 24.10 -10.39 17.90
N LEU A 277 25.17 -9.81 17.34
CA LEU A 277 25.69 -10.18 16.02
C LEU A 277 26.18 -11.63 16.00
N ASP A 278 26.98 -12.03 16.98
CA ASP A 278 27.56 -13.36 17.09
C ASP A 278 26.52 -14.46 17.28
N LEU A 279 25.33 -14.12 17.79
CA LEU A 279 24.23 -15.06 18.00
C LEU A 279 23.10 -14.92 16.97
N ALA A 280 23.28 -14.09 15.93
CA ALA A 280 22.23 -13.77 14.94
C ALA A 280 20.91 -13.29 15.58
N ILE A 281 21.02 -12.52 16.66
CA ILE A 281 19.92 -11.87 17.38
C ILE A 281 19.77 -10.43 16.88
N GLY A 282 18.51 -9.98 16.71
CA GLY A 282 18.25 -8.59 16.34
C GLY A 282 18.58 -7.64 17.48
N THR A 283 19.21 -6.50 17.18
CA THR A 283 19.73 -5.56 18.17
C THR A 283 18.71 -5.17 19.24
N SER A 284 17.49 -4.77 18.85
CA SER A 284 16.43 -4.37 19.79
C SER A 284 16.03 -5.52 20.73
N THR A 285 15.97 -6.75 20.21
CA THR A 285 15.66 -7.93 21.02
C THR A 285 16.76 -8.23 22.03
N ALA A 286 18.03 -8.09 21.63
CA ALA A 286 19.16 -8.30 22.53
C ALA A 286 19.19 -7.29 23.68
N TYR A 287 18.88 -6.01 23.40
CA TYR A 287 18.75 -4.99 24.45
C TYR A 287 17.60 -5.28 25.42
N ARG A 288 16.45 -5.75 24.93
CA ARG A 288 15.35 -6.18 25.81
C ARG A 288 15.77 -7.33 26.73
N ILE A 289 16.47 -8.35 26.20
CA ILE A 289 16.97 -9.48 27.00
C ILE A 289 18.01 -9.01 28.04
N ARG A 290 18.88 -8.05 27.68
CA ARG A 290 19.81 -7.42 28.63
C ARG A 290 19.06 -6.74 29.77
N ASP A 291 18.01 -5.98 29.46
CA ASP A 291 17.24 -5.24 30.46
C ASP A 291 16.49 -6.18 31.40
N GLU A 292 15.93 -7.27 30.87
CA GLU A 292 15.34 -8.37 31.66
C GLU A 292 16.37 -8.99 32.60
N LEU A 293 17.56 -9.35 32.10
CA LEU A 293 18.65 -9.89 32.92
C LEU A 293 19.13 -8.89 33.98
N ALA A 294 19.22 -7.60 33.65
CA ALA A 294 19.61 -6.56 34.60
C ALA A 294 18.58 -6.39 35.72
N ALA A 295 17.28 -6.43 35.39
CA ALA A 295 16.20 -6.38 36.37
C ALA A 295 16.13 -7.63 37.26
N GLU A 296 16.44 -8.80 36.71
CA GLU A 296 16.60 -10.03 37.49
C GLU A 296 17.76 -9.93 38.48
N LEU A 297 18.96 -9.57 38.02
CA LEU A 297 20.12 -9.39 38.90
C LEU A 297 19.85 -8.36 39.99
N ALA A 298 19.18 -7.25 39.65
CA ALA A 298 18.85 -6.20 40.62
C ALA A 298 17.93 -6.70 41.74
N ARG A 299 16.98 -7.62 41.45
CA ARG A 299 16.15 -8.26 42.47
C ARG A 299 16.97 -9.13 43.42
N ASP A 300 18.04 -9.73 42.92
CA ASP A 300 18.98 -10.54 43.70
C ASP A 300 20.08 -9.71 44.37
N GLY A 301 19.96 -8.38 44.39
CA GLY A 301 20.95 -7.46 44.97
C GLY A 301 22.27 -7.37 44.18
N ARG A 302 22.28 -7.87 42.94
CA ARG A 302 23.43 -7.86 42.03
C ARG A 302 23.23 -6.84 40.91
N SER A 303 24.32 -6.41 40.28
CA SER A 303 24.27 -5.56 39.09
C SER A 303 24.86 -6.29 37.88
N LEU A 304 24.27 -6.08 36.70
CA LEU A 304 24.88 -6.55 35.46
C LEU A 304 26.27 -5.91 35.29
N PRO A 305 27.33 -6.70 35.05
CA PRO A 305 28.68 -6.15 34.98
C PRO A 305 28.85 -5.26 33.75
N SER A 306 29.55 -4.13 33.92
CA SER A 306 29.86 -3.23 32.80
C SER A 306 30.62 -3.98 31.70
N PRO A 307 30.27 -3.75 30.42
CA PRO A 307 30.89 -4.45 29.31
C PRO A 307 32.37 -4.06 29.18
N LYS A 308 33.21 -5.04 28.84
CA LYS A 308 34.58 -4.81 28.37
C LYS A 308 34.49 -4.23 26.96
N LEU A 309 34.44 -2.90 26.87
CA LEU A 309 34.55 -2.23 25.59
C LEU A 309 35.95 -2.53 25.03
N PRO A 310 36.07 -3.11 23.82
CA PRO A 310 37.38 -3.25 23.22
C PRO A 310 37.99 -1.86 23.08
N GLY A 311 39.13 -1.63 23.74
CA GLY A 311 40.04 -0.55 23.33
C GLY A 311 40.50 -0.79 21.89
N ARG A 312 41.42 0.02 21.37
CA ARG A 312 42.12 -0.24 20.10
C ARG A 312 43.02 -1.50 20.18
N LEU A 313 42.48 -2.63 20.63
CA LEU A 313 43.12 -3.93 20.73
C LEU A 313 43.22 -4.50 19.32
N ARG A 314 44.47 -4.80 18.91
CA ARG A 314 44.77 -5.50 17.66
C ARG A 314 44.02 -6.85 17.65
N PRO A 315 43.48 -7.29 16.51
CA PRO A 315 42.66 -8.50 16.46
C PRO A 315 43.56 -9.73 16.64
N GLN A 316 43.50 -10.39 17.79
CA GLN A 316 44.12 -11.72 18.01
C GLN A 316 43.18 -12.88 17.67
N VAL A 317 41.96 -12.61 17.19
CA VAL A 317 41.07 -13.62 16.62
C VAL A 317 40.65 -13.10 15.27
N THR A 318 41.15 -13.72 14.19
CA THR A 318 40.63 -13.52 12.84
C THR A 318 39.15 -13.90 12.86
N ALA A 319 38.27 -12.90 12.85
CA ALA A 319 36.84 -13.14 12.68
C ALA A 319 36.65 -13.92 11.36
N ASP A 320 35.95 -15.05 11.41
CA ASP A 320 35.64 -15.80 10.17
C ASP A 320 34.86 -14.85 9.26
N PRO A 321 35.35 -14.54 8.04
CA PRO A 321 34.72 -13.57 7.16
C PRO A 321 33.31 -13.98 6.71
N LEU A 322 32.92 -15.25 6.93
CA LEU A 322 31.60 -15.80 6.62
C LEU A 322 30.66 -15.81 7.85
N TRP A 323 31.12 -15.32 9.00
CA TRP A 323 30.33 -15.18 10.22
C TRP A 323 30.36 -13.75 10.75
N PRO A 324 29.22 -13.18 11.19
CA PRO A 324 27.85 -13.73 11.21
C PRO A 324 27.07 -13.53 9.89
N PRO A 325 25.85 -14.09 9.76
CA PRO A 325 24.97 -13.87 8.61
C PRO A 325 24.73 -12.38 8.32
N ALA A 326 24.90 -11.97 7.06
CA ALA A 326 24.82 -10.58 6.64
C ALA A 326 23.39 -10.15 6.27
N GLY A 327 22.84 -9.22 7.06
CA GLY A 327 21.55 -8.60 6.77
C GLY A 327 20.32 -9.47 7.05
N PRO A 328 19.10 -8.93 6.86
CA PRO A 328 17.88 -9.56 7.37
C PRO A 328 17.57 -10.92 6.74
N LYS A 329 17.78 -11.08 5.43
CA LYS A 329 17.45 -12.32 4.70
C LYS A 329 18.29 -13.50 5.21
N GLU A 330 19.58 -13.28 5.39
CA GLU A 330 20.52 -14.31 5.83
C GLU A 330 20.30 -14.68 7.30
N ILE A 331 20.05 -13.68 8.15
CA ILE A 331 19.65 -13.91 9.54
C ILE A 331 18.40 -14.80 9.60
N PHE A 332 17.39 -14.56 8.75
CA PHE A 332 16.21 -15.43 8.71
C PHE A 332 16.52 -16.83 8.20
N ALA A 333 17.36 -16.98 7.17
CA ALA A 333 17.78 -18.28 6.67
C ALA A 333 18.54 -19.09 7.74
N PHE A 334 19.45 -18.45 8.47
CA PHE A 334 20.15 -19.08 9.59
C PHE A 334 19.19 -19.50 10.71
N ARG A 335 18.24 -18.64 11.08
CA ARG A 335 17.24 -18.96 12.11
C ARG A 335 16.29 -20.09 11.72
N HIS A 336 16.10 -20.33 10.43
CA HIS A 336 15.37 -21.52 9.97
C HIS A 336 16.11 -22.81 10.32
N LEU A 337 17.45 -22.82 10.28
CA LEU A 337 18.26 -23.99 10.67
C LEU A 337 18.06 -24.29 12.17
N LEU A 338 17.96 -23.27 13.01
CA LEU A 338 17.74 -23.42 14.46
C LEU A 338 16.44 -24.13 14.85
N ILE A 339 15.53 -24.39 13.90
CA ILE A 339 14.32 -25.18 14.13
C ILE A 339 14.66 -26.67 14.25
N THR A 340 15.65 -27.13 13.48
CA THR A 340 15.95 -28.56 13.32
C THR A 340 17.28 -28.97 13.94
N MET A 341 18.15 -28.01 14.28
CA MET A 341 19.48 -28.28 14.81
C MET A 341 19.86 -27.27 15.91
N PRO A 342 20.65 -27.68 16.92
CA PRO A 342 21.21 -26.79 17.94
C PRO A 342 22.08 -25.68 17.35
N PHE A 343 22.31 -24.60 18.13
CA PHE A 343 23.01 -23.41 17.64
C PHE A 343 24.43 -23.71 17.09
N ALA A 344 25.20 -24.56 17.77
CA ALA A 344 26.55 -24.90 17.35
C ALA A 344 26.59 -25.64 16.01
N GLU A 345 25.71 -26.64 15.84
CA GLU A 345 25.56 -27.41 14.60
C GLU A 345 25.06 -26.51 13.46
N ALA A 346 24.07 -25.66 13.73
CA ALA A 346 23.56 -24.69 12.77
C ALA A 346 24.64 -23.74 12.26
N LYS A 347 25.51 -23.27 13.17
CA LYS A 347 26.62 -22.40 12.82
C LYS A 347 27.63 -23.09 11.91
N THR A 348 27.99 -24.34 12.22
CA THR A 348 28.89 -25.13 11.38
C THR A 348 28.28 -25.37 9.99
N HIS A 349 27.03 -25.85 9.95
CA HIS A 349 26.31 -26.09 8.70
C HIS A 349 26.18 -24.83 7.84
N TRP A 350 25.92 -23.67 8.47
CA TRP A 350 25.89 -22.38 7.77
C TRP A 350 27.24 -22.02 7.15
N LEU A 351 28.34 -22.18 7.91
CA LEU A 351 29.68 -21.91 7.42
C LEU A 351 30.06 -22.83 6.26
N ASP A 352 29.70 -24.11 6.33
CA ASP A 352 29.99 -25.07 5.27
C ASP A 352 29.22 -24.76 3.98
N ILE A 353 27.93 -24.43 4.07
CA ILE A 353 27.14 -23.94 2.92
C ILE A 353 27.80 -22.71 2.29
N ARG A 354 28.26 -21.76 3.10
CA ARG A 354 28.89 -20.52 2.62
C ARG A 354 30.26 -20.76 2.00
N ARG A 355 31.06 -21.64 2.57
CA ARG A 355 32.36 -22.05 2.01
C ARG A 355 32.14 -22.74 0.67
N GLU A 356 31.17 -23.63 0.57
CA GLU A 356 30.88 -24.33 -0.68
C GLU A 356 30.34 -23.39 -1.75
N ALA A 357 29.39 -22.50 -1.42
CA ALA A 357 28.90 -21.48 -2.35
C ALA A 357 30.04 -20.58 -2.88
N ARG A 358 31.00 -20.22 -2.01
CA ARG A 358 32.18 -19.42 -2.41
C ARG A 358 33.16 -20.22 -3.27
N ARG A 359 33.29 -21.53 -3.06
CA ARG A 359 34.06 -22.43 -3.92
C ARG A 359 33.42 -22.53 -5.30
N VAL A 360 32.11 -22.76 -5.36
CA VAL A 360 31.33 -22.79 -6.62
C VAL A 360 31.47 -21.48 -7.37
N GLU A 361 31.25 -20.34 -6.71
CA GLU A 361 31.40 -19.02 -7.35
C GLU A 361 32.82 -18.77 -7.86
N ARG A 362 33.85 -19.22 -7.13
CA ARG A 362 35.24 -19.15 -7.60
C ARG A 362 35.44 -20.02 -8.83
N THR A 363 34.98 -21.27 -8.81
CA THR A 363 35.09 -22.17 -9.98
C THR A 363 34.33 -21.65 -11.18
N GLU A 364 33.13 -21.10 -10.99
CA GLU A 364 32.34 -20.46 -12.06
C GLU A 364 33.05 -19.23 -12.61
N LYS A 365 33.63 -18.37 -11.76
CA LYS A 365 34.41 -17.22 -12.20
C LYS A 365 35.67 -17.63 -12.95
N THR A 366 36.34 -18.71 -12.54
CA THR A 366 37.50 -19.25 -13.26
C THR A 366 37.11 -19.88 -14.60
N ASN A 367 35.97 -20.57 -14.65
CA ASN A 367 35.50 -21.28 -15.84
C ASN A 367 34.67 -20.40 -16.79
N ARG A 368 34.30 -19.18 -16.39
CA ARG A 368 33.53 -18.26 -17.23
C ARG A 368 34.42 -17.68 -18.33
N PRO A 369 34.00 -17.73 -19.60
CA PRO A 369 34.71 -17.03 -20.66
C PRO A 369 34.67 -15.51 -20.41
N LEU A 370 35.83 -14.87 -20.47
CA LEU A 370 35.98 -13.42 -20.33
C LEU A 370 35.16 -12.71 -21.42
N SER A 371 34.44 -11.65 -21.04
CA SER A 371 33.77 -10.78 -22.01
C SER A 371 34.77 -10.00 -22.87
N PHE A 372 34.34 -9.48 -24.02
CA PHE A 372 35.20 -8.73 -24.94
C PHE A 372 35.89 -7.52 -24.28
N GLU A 373 35.18 -6.79 -23.42
CA GLU A 373 35.75 -5.65 -22.67
C GLU A 373 36.81 -6.11 -21.65
N GLU A 374 36.57 -7.22 -20.95
CA GLU A 374 37.54 -7.80 -20.02
C GLU A 374 38.78 -8.34 -20.77
N GLN A 375 38.59 -8.92 -21.95
CA GLN A 375 39.70 -9.34 -22.81
C GLN A 375 40.54 -8.16 -23.28
N LEU A 376 39.91 -7.08 -23.75
CA LEU A 376 40.58 -5.83 -24.12
C LEU A 376 41.37 -5.23 -22.94
N ALA A 377 40.80 -5.26 -21.73
CA ALA A 377 41.48 -4.79 -20.53
C ALA A 377 42.74 -5.60 -20.19
N ARG A 378 42.72 -6.93 -20.38
CA ARG A 378 43.91 -7.78 -20.19
C ARG A 378 45.00 -7.54 -21.23
N VAL A 379 44.60 -7.25 -22.47
CA VAL A 379 45.54 -6.83 -23.53
C VAL A 379 46.14 -5.48 -23.19
N ALA A 380 45.34 -4.51 -22.72
CA ALA A 380 45.81 -3.19 -22.30
C ALA A 380 46.73 -3.24 -21.08
N ALA A 381 46.47 -4.17 -20.15
CA ALA A 381 47.32 -4.42 -18.98
C ALA A 381 48.60 -5.22 -19.29
N GLY A 382 48.77 -5.69 -20.55
CA GLY A 382 49.95 -6.44 -20.98
C GLY A 382 49.99 -7.91 -20.53
N GLU A 383 48.89 -8.43 -19.97
CA GLU A 383 48.81 -9.83 -19.50
C GLU A 383 48.68 -10.84 -20.65
N VAL A 384 48.24 -10.38 -21.82
CA VAL A 384 48.13 -11.19 -23.04
C VAL A 384 48.88 -10.48 -24.15
N GLY A 385 50.03 -11.01 -24.54
CA GLY A 385 50.79 -10.50 -25.68
C GLY A 385 49.99 -10.72 -26.97
N ILE A 386 49.89 -9.69 -27.82
CA ILE A 386 49.41 -9.84 -29.19
C ILE A 386 50.47 -10.66 -29.93
N THR A 387 50.35 -11.99 -29.91
CA THR A 387 51.16 -12.83 -30.79
C THR A 387 50.76 -12.51 -32.23
N ARG A 388 51.74 -12.18 -33.08
CA ARG A 388 51.51 -12.08 -34.52
C ARG A 388 50.85 -13.38 -34.98
N ALA A 389 49.58 -13.30 -35.36
CA ALA A 389 48.86 -14.43 -35.90
C ALA A 389 49.65 -14.98 -37.09
N PHE A 390 49.81 -16.30 -37.15
CA PHE A 390 50.41 -17.01 -38.26
C PHE A 390 49.79 -16.50 -39.57
N VAL A 391 50.59 -15.87 -40.43
CA VAL A 391 50.09 -15.31 -41.69
C VAL A 391 49.56 -16.46 -42.52
N ARG A 392 48.24 -16.54 -42.66
CA ARG A 392 47.58 -17.48 -43.55
C ARG A 392 47.73 -16.94 -44.96
N HIS A 393 48.82 -17.31 -45.64
CA HIS A 393 49.17 -16.88 -47.00
C HIS A 393 48.08 -17.10 -48.07
N HIS A 394 47.01 -17.86 -47.78
CA HIS A 394 45.87 -18.06 -48.67
C HIS A 394 44.80 -16.96 -48.62
N LEU A 395 44.94 -15.96 -47.74
CA LEU A 395 44.00 -14.83 -47.61
C LEU A 395 44.55 -13.50 -48.17
N GLU A 396 45.71 -13.52 -48.83
CA GLU A 396 46.18 -12.34 -49.56
C GLU A 396 45.38 -12.17 -50.85
N PRO A 397 44.73 -11.01 -51.06
CA PRO A 397 44.07 -10.72 -52.32
C PRO A 397 45.14 -10.58 -53.41
N LYS A 398 45.11 -11.47 -54.41
CA LYS A 398 45.91 -11.32 -55.63
C LYS A 398 45.41 -10.09 -56.39
N ILE A 399 46.06 -8.95 -56.19
CA ILE A 399 45.91 -7.79 -57.07
C ILE A 399 46.65 -8.16 -58.35
N ALA A 400 45.90 -8.44 -59.43
CA ALA A 400 46.48 -8.64 -60.75
C ALA A 400 47.05 -7.31 -61.26
N ALA A 401 48.25 -7.37 -61.84
CA ALA A 401 49.00 -6.23 -62.37
C ALA A 401 48.33 -5.59 -63.59
#